data_AF-A0A926KHY1-F1
#
_entry.id   AF-A0A926KHY1-F1
#
_cell.length_a   1.000
_cell.length_b   1.000
_cell.length_c   1.000
_cell.angle_alpha   90.00
_cell.angle_beta   90.00
_cell.angle_gamma   90.00
#
_symmetry.space_group_name_H-M   'P 1'
#
loop_
_entity.id
_entity.type
_entity.pdbx_description
1 polymer ?
#
loop_
_entity_poly.entity_id
_entity_poly.type
_entity_poly.pdbx_seq_one_letter_code
_entity_poly.pdbx_strand_id
1 'polypeptide(L)'
;MADPDDTRGTILVTGVGRRRSIGAGLALGLAEDGWNLVLSHWAPYNLRVGLERGASDVDDIAADCRALGRRADVHPADLSDAQEPARLVKAAATHGDLSVQARSTTRHL
;
A
#
# COMPACT_ATOMS: atom_id res chain seq x y z
N MET A 1 -23.49 -2.08 -7.53
CA MET A 1 -22.95 -1.88 -6.18
C MET A 1 -22.28 -3.19 -5.83
N ALA A 2 -20.95 -3.28 -5.90
CA ALA A 2 -20.26 -4.53 -5.61
C ALA A 2 -20.52 -4.91 -4.15
N ASP A 3 -20.87 -6.17 -3.89
CA ASP A 3 -21.01 -6.66 -2.53
C ASP A 3 -19.66 -6.55 -1.81
N PRO A 4 -19.61 -6.05 -0.56
CA PRO A 4 -18.37 -5.94 0.21
C PRO A 4 -17.74 -7.31 0.53
N ASP A 5 -18.43 -8.41 0.22
CA ASP A 5 -17.98 -9.81 0.31
C ASP A 5 -17.45 -10.39 -1.01
N ASP A 6 -17.64 -9.70 -2.15
CA ASP A 6 -17.11 -10.11 -3.47
C ASP A 6 -15.67 -9.62 -3.66
N THR A 7 -14.81 -10.01 -2.71
CA THR A 7 -13.39 -9.62 -2.69
C THR A 7 -12.56 -10.87 -2.88
N ARG A 8 -11.55 -10.81 -3.75
CA ARG A 8 -10.63 -11.93 -3.98
C ARG A 8 -9.71 -12.23 -2.78
N GLY A 9 -9.74 -11.39 -1.75
CA GLY A 9 -8.85 -11.40 -0.60
C GLY A 9 -8.16 -10.04 -0.42
N THR A 10 -7.15 -10.01 0.45
CA THR A 10 -6.37 -8.80 0.73
C THR A 10 -4.94 -8.95 0.24
N ILE A 11 -4.38 -7.89 -0.37
CA ILE A 11 -2.98 -7.81 -0.79
C ILE A 11 -2.24 -6.70 -0.05
N LEU A 12 -1.10 -7.06 0.53
CA LEU A 12 -0.14 -6.11 1.08
C LEU A 12 0.86 -5.68 0.00
N VAL A 13 0.88 -4.38 -0.31
CA VAL A 13 1.80 -3.75 -1.26
C VAL A 13 2.75 -2.82 -0.52
N THR A 14 4.06 -3.11 -0.60
CA THR A 14 5.11 -2.29 0.02
C THR A 14 5.74 -1.33 -0.99
N GLY A 15 6.20 -0.16 -0.53
CA GLY A 15 6.91 0.83 -1.36
C GLY A 15 6.00 1.76 -2.17
N VAL A 16 4.76 1.98 -1.73
CA VAL A 16 3.77 2.84 -2.40
C VAL A 16 3.96 4.30 -1.97
N GLY A 17 5.13 4.87 -2.27
CA GLY A 17 5.49 6.21 -1.78
C GLY A 17 5.17 7.37 -2.71
N ARG A 18 4.87 7.11 -4.00
CA ARG A 18 4.64 8.14 -5.03
C ARG A 18 3.57 7.72 -6.03
N ARG A 19 2.83 8.68 -6.59
CA ARG A 19 1.76 8.44 -7.57
C ARG A 19 2.25 7.82 -8.88
N ARG A 20 3.50 8.07 -9.28
CA ARG A 20 4.16 7.43 -10.44
C ARG A 20 5.07 6.24 -10.08
N SER A 21 4.93 5.67 -8.88
CA SER A 21 5.70 4.49 -8.49
C SER A 21 5.11 3.21 -9.11
N ILE A 22 5.94 2.17 -9.22
CA ILE A 22 5.48 0.83 -9.60
C ILE A 22 4.41 0.33 -8.60
N GLY A 23 4.60 0.63 -7.30
CA GLY A 23 3.63 0.29 -6.26
C GLY A 23 2.26 0.92 -6.47
N ALA A 24 2.21 2.17 -6.95
CA ALA A 24 0.94 2.85 -7.27
C ALA A 24 0.19 2.18 -8.42
N GLY A 25 0.89 1.88 -9.51
CA GLY A 25 0.29 1.18 -10.65
C GLY A 25 -0.21 -0.22 -10.28
N LEU A 26 0.53 -0.95 -9.45
CA LEU A 26 0.10 -2.25 -8.93
C LEU A 26 -1.13 -2.13 -8.04
N ALA A 27 -1.16 -1.17 -7.11
CA ALA A 27 -2.30 -0.97 -6.23
C ALA A 27 -3.59 -0.72 -7.02
N LEU A 28 -3.55 0.16 -8.03
CA LEU A 28 -4.71 0.46 -8.85
C LEU A 28 -5.17 -0.76 -9.66
N GLY A 29 -4.26 -1.44 -10.36
CA GLY A 29 -4.62 -2.64 -11.13
C GLY A 29 -5.20 -3.76 -10.26
N LEU A 30 -4.65 -3.97 -9.06
CA LEU A 30 -5.18 -4.96 -8.12
C LEU A 30 -6.56 -4.56 -7.58
N ALA A 31 -6.81 -3.27 -7.37
CA ALA A 31 -8.15 -2.79 -6.99
C ALA A 31 -9.18 -3.01 -8.11
N GLU A 32 -8.79 -2.77 -9.37
CA GLU A 32 -9.61 -3.06 -10.55
C GLU A 32 -9.92 -4.57 -10.67
N ASP A 33 -8.94 -5.43 -10.34
CA ASP A 33 -9.09 -6.89 -10.34
C ASP A 33 -9.95 -7.45 -9.18
N GLY A 34 -10.31 -6.60 -8.22
CA GLY A 34 -11.23 -6.93 -7.13
C GLY A 34 -10.58 -7.25 -5.78
N TRP A 35 -9.31 -6.87 -5.57
CA TRP A 35 -8.60 -7.08 -4.32
C TRP A 35 -8.77 -5.93 -3.33
N ASN A 36 -8.81 -6.26 -2.04
CA ASN A 36 -8.59 -5.29 -0.97
C ASN A 36 -7.09 -5.07 -0.78
N LEU A 37 -6.70 -3.90 -0.28
CA LEU A 37 -5.32 -3.45 -0.28
C LEU A 37 -4.86 -2.95 1.08
N VAL A 38 -3.62 -3.28 1.41
CA VAL A 38 -2.85 -2.66 2.49
C VAL A 38 -1.61 -2.07 1.84
N LEU A 39 -1.47 -0.76 1.88
CA LEU A 39 -0.40 -0.02 1.23
C LEU A 39 0.60 0.43 2.27
N SER A 40 1.88 0.15 2.04
CA SER A 40 2.94 0.55 2.95
C SER A 40 3.98 1.42 2.26
N HIS A 41 4.42 2.46 2.95
CA HIS A 41 5.44 3.39 2.48
C HIS A 41 6.34 3.81 3.65
N TRP A 42 7.58 4.23 3.36
CA TRP A 42 8.47 4.75 4.38
C TRP A 42 8.31 6.28 4.48
N ALA A 43 7.67 6.76 5.56
CA ALA A 43 7.37 8.18 5.79
C ALA A 43 8.62 9.11 5.87
N PRO A 44 9.76 8.72 6.48
CA PRO A 44 10.95 9.59 6.60
C PRO A 44 11.66 9.91 5.28
N TYR A 45 11.40 9.18 4.19
CA TYR A 45 11.94 9.55 2.86
C TYR A 45 11.38 10.90 2.38
N ASN A 46 10.15 11.23 2.74
CA ASN A 46 9.48 12.45 2.29
C ASN A 46 9.95 13.70 3.06
N LEU A 47 10.42 13.53 4.30
CA LEU A 47 10.90 14.64 5.15
C LEU A 47 12.33 15.10 4.82
N ARG A 48 13.16 14.23 4.22
CA ARG A 48 14.58 14.53 3.94
C ARG A 48 14.81 15.37 2.67
N VAL A 49 13.77 15.60 1.86
CA VAL A 49 13.88 16.31 0.56
C VAL A 49 13.14 17.67 0.53
N GLY A 50 12.67 18.18 1.66
CA GLY A 50 11.95 19.47 1.68
C GLY A 50 10.59 19.43 0.95
N LEU A 51 10.00 18.24 0.83
CA LEU A 51 8.68 18.04 0.24
C LEU A 51 7.60 18.17 1.32
N GLU A 52 7.48 19.35 1.92
CA GLU A 52 6.38 19.68 2.86
C GLU A 52 4.97 19.67 2.22
N ARG A 53 4.82 19.14 1.00
CA ARG A 53 3.54 19.04 0.27
C ARG A 53 3.30 17.67 -0.40
N GLY A 54 4.08 16.64 -0.06
CA GLY A 54 4.08 15.35 -0.78
C GLY A 54 3.50 14.14 -0.04
N ALA A 55 2.90 14.31 1.15
CA ALA A 55 2.27 13.21 1.88
C ALA A 55 0.95 12.72 1.22
N SER A 56 0.44 13.45 0.22
CA SER A 56 -0.83 13.14 -0.46
C SER A 56 -0.76 11.89 -1.33
N ASP A 57 0.40 11.51 -1.87
CA ASP A 57 0.47 10.53 -2.96
C ASP A 57 -0.09 9.14 -2.58
N VAL A 58 0.23 8.62 -1.39
CA VAL A 58 -0.24 7.29 -0.95
C VAL A 58 -1.70 7.31 -0.51
N ASP A 59 -2.13 8.40 0.14
CA ASP A 59 -3.51 8.59 0.56
C ASP A 59 -4.43 8.80 -0.64
N ASP A 60 -3.97 9.51 -1.68
CA ASP A 60 -4.66 9.67 -2.95
C ASP A 60 -4.80 8.34 -3.69
N ILE A 61 -3.75 7.50 -3.69
CA ILE A 61 -3.84 6.14 -4.25
C ILE A 61 -4.85 5.29 -3.47
N ALA A 62 -4.83 5.36 -2.13
CA ALA A 62 -5.80 4.66 -1.30
C ALA A 62 -7.24 5.16 -1.56
N ALA A 63 -7.43 6.47 -1.74
CA ALA A 63 -8.71 7.06 -2.11
C ALA A 63 -9.20 6.56 -3.49
N ASP A 64 -8.31 6.49 -4.48
CA ASP A 64 -8.64 5.95 -5.80
C ASP A 64 -9.06 4.46 -5.72
N CYS A 65 -8.35 3.65 -4.93
CA CYS A 65 -8.72 2.25 -4.71
C CYS A 65 -10.10 2.13 -4.03
N ARG A 66 -10.41 3.02 -3.08
CA ARG A 66 -11.73 3.08 -2.43
C ARG A 66 -12.82 3.54 -3.40
N ALA A 67 -12.53 4.44 -4.33
CA ALA A 67 -13.45 4.86 -5.38
C ALA A 67 -13.80 3.71 -6.34
N LEU A 68 -12.92 2.73 -6.50
CA LEU A 68 -13.18 1.47 -7.21
C LEU A 68 -14.00 0.45 -6.39
N GLY A 69 -14.46 0.83 -5.20
CA GLY A 69 -15.27 -0.01 -4.32
C GLY A 69 -14.47 -1.00 -3.47
N ARG A 70 -13.15 -0.80 -3.33
CA ARG A 70 -12.27 -1.70 -2.56
C ARG A 70 -11.89 -1.11 -1.21
N ARG A 71 -11.54 -1.96 -0.24
CA ARG A 71 -10.89 -1.50 0.99
C ARG A 71 -9.43 -1.22 0.68
N ALA A 72 -8.93 -0.09 1.17
CA ALA A 72 -7.51 0.27 1.07
C ALA A 72 -7.09 0.93 2.39
N ASP A 73 -6.07 0.39 3.05
CA ASP A 73 -5.53 0.93 4.28
C ASP A 73 -4.06 1.29 4.11
N VAL A 74 -3.62 2.41 4.70
CA VAL A 74 -2.25 2.90 4.59
C VAL A 74 -1.52 2.65 5.90
N HIS A 75 -0.42 1.91 5.83
CA HIS A 75 0.44 1.58 6.96
C HIS A 75 1.87 2.05 6.69
N PRO A 76 2.25 3.24 7.20
CA PRO A 76 3.64 3.67 7.21
C PRO A 76 4.49 2.60 7.88
N ALA A 77 5.58 2.18 7.23
CA ALA A 77 6.48 1.17 7.78
C ALA A 77 7.93 1.54 7.51
N ASP A 78 8.75 1.43 8.55
CA ASP A 78 10.20 1.48 8.42
C ASP A 78 10.79 0.08 8.28
N LEU A 79 11.05 -0.33 7.05
CA LEU A 79 11.64 -1.65 6.76
C LEU A 79 13.12 -1.75 7.16
N SER A 80 13.74 -0.69 7.69
CA SER A 80 15.04 -0.78 8.37
C SER A 80 14.93 -1.34 9.79
N ASP A 81 13.74 -1.29 10.42
CA ASP A 81 13.44 -2.04 11.63
C ASP A 81 13.11 -3.49 11.25
N ALA A 82 13.92 -4.43 11.74
CA ALA A 82 13.76 -5.86 11.47
C ALA A 82 12.43 -6.45 11.97
N GLN A 83 11.74 -5.77 12.90
CA GLN A 83 10.43 -6.19 13.41
C GLN A 83 9.25 -5.62 12.60
N GLU A 84 9.49 -4.59 11.80
CA GLU A 84 8.43 -3.91 11.05
C GLU A 84 7.72 -4.80 10.02
N PRO A 85 8.40 -5.69 9.27
CA PRO A 85 7.72 -6.61 8.37
C PRO A 85 6.68 -7.48 9.08
N ALA A 86 6.99 -7.96 10.28
CA ALA A 86 6.07 -8.79 11.07
C ALA A 86 4.84 -8.00 11.55
N ARG A 87 5.04 -6.73 11.97
CA ARG A 87 3.94 -5.83 12.34
C ARG A 87 3.03 -5.55 11.14
N LEU A 88 3.63 -5.32 9.97
CA LEU A 88 2.91 -5.00 8.74
C LEU A 88 2.06 -6.18 8.25
N VAL A 89 2.61 -7.39 8.26
CA VAL A 89 1.87 -8.61 7.92
C VAL A 89 0.73 -8.84 8.91
N LYS A 90 0.96 -8.63 10.22
CA LYS A 90 -0.09 -8.75 11.24
C LYS A 90 -1.23 -7.76 11.02
N ALA A 91 -0.91 -6.51 10.69
CA ALA A 91 -1.92 -5.51 10.33
C ALA A 91 -2.70 -5.92 9.08
N ALA A 92 -2.02 -6.43 8.05
CA ALA A 92 -2.71 -6.87 6.84
C ALA A 92 -3.60 -8.11 7.05
N ALA A 93 -3.21 -9.01 7.95
CA ALA A 93 -3.97 -10.21 8.28
C ALA A 93 -5.27 -9.94 9.04
N THR A 94 -5.50 -8.73 9.59
CA THR A 94 -6.80 -8.40 10.22
C THR A 94 -7.94 -8.27 9.22
N HIS A 95 -7.64 -8.24 7.91
CA HIS A 95 -8.62 -8.07 6.83
C HIS A 95 -9.10 -9.39 6.19
N GLY A 96 -8.63 -10.56 6.68
CA GLY A 96 -9.00 -11.87 6.15
C GLY A 96 -7.86 -12.59 5.43
N ASP A 97 -8.18 -13.40 4.42
CA ASP A 97 -7.18 -14.16 3.64
C ASP A 97 -6.18 -13.20 2.96
N LEU A 98 -4.92 -13.30 3.39
CA LEU A 98 -3.85 -12.40 2.99
C LEU A 98 -2.97 -13.07 1.93
N SER A 99 -2.98 -12.50 0.73
CA SER A 99 -2.01 -12.81 -0.32
C SER A 99 -0.91 -11.73 -0.32
N VAL A 100 0.32 -12.08 0.03
CA VAL A 100 1.41 -11.10 0.14
C VAL A 100 2.19 -11.00 -1.17
N GLN A 101 2.29 -9.79 -1.74
CA GLN A 101 3.20 -9.52 -2.85
C GLN A 101 4.23 -8.45 -2.44
N ALA A 102 5.44 -8.90 -2.08
CA ALA A 102 6.55 -8.00 -1.76
C ALA A 102 7.30 -7.60 -3.04
N ARG A 103 7.50 -6.29 -3.27
CA ARG A 103 8.51 -5.82 -4.24
C ARG A 103 9.34 -4.69 -3.66
N SER A 104 10.63 -4.98 -3.51
CA SER A 104 11.69 -4.04 -3.19
C SER A 104 12.31 -3.54 -4.49
N THR A 105 12.35 -2.23 -4.69
CA THR A 105 13.39 -1.65 -5.54
C THR A 105 13.82 -0.29 -4.99
N THR A 106 14.93 -0.30 -4.27
CA THR A 106 15.82 0.87 -4.23
C THR A 106 17.22 0.36 -4.52
N ARG A 107 17.61 0.45 -5.80
CA ARG A 107 19.03 0.40 -6.17
C ARG A 107 19.60 1.76 -5.83
N HIS A 108 20.24 1.88 -4.67
CA HIS A 108 21.20 2.95 -4.45
C HIS A 108 22.43 2.61 -5.31
N LEU A 109 22.62 3.36 -6.40
CA LEU A 109 23.96 3.66 -6.90
C LEU A 109 24.37 5.00 -6.31
#